data_AF-A0A3B8HFI7-F1
#
_entry.id   AF-A0A3B8HFI7-F1
#
_cell.length_a   1.000
_cell.length_b   1.000
_cell.length_c   1.000
_cell.angle_alpha   90.00
_cell.angle_beta   90.00
_cell.angle_gamma   90.00
#
_symmetry.space_group_name_H-M   'P 1'
#
loop_
_entity.id
_entity.type
_entity.pdbx_description
1 polymer ?
#
loop_
_entity_poly.entity_id
_entity_poly.type
_entity_poly.pdbx_seq_one_letter_code
_entity_poly.pdbx_strand_id
1 'polypeptide(L)'
;MPSLAACLAKLGKKLSDTDKDSLKTRSKELQKEGFERHEADVQAVQEAIDELQVERKDIVSQLREKVAWQAKNQIETSTDAGTVTPTETNQQLEGEPHGLQTKAKAEEFIETPTTQVQKTVKPTPGAQRAFLPDGSSIETRYVLRDASALVVSHDHTGKINPAYPKELQPRDRERAASKLQIQTMAAKLNPELLGASAKVSDGAPIIGPDNVVESGNARSVATRFAYRNGQAKTYKQWLRRNAEQFGFTTEQVDALKNPVLVRERITDVDRAEFARKANQADLASMSPAETAKADAERITGEMMAQFNPSEDGNVLAESNRSFVKSFLGIIGQQESTQYIGKEGGYSKRLADRVQAAVFAKAYGDERLLAAMAEEADPGIKNVLTALNRAAASFAQAKALGIGKQLDVTPSIVEAVELIRKAKNSGVPVAELLSQQTMFHRTSDEAKLLATYMADNMRSAKNMGEALSYIGNTLVSEMRRAQNKELFNRQPATIRGIIEASIKRMEATHGEPAGQQQTIGAETNQ
;
A
#
# COMPACT_ATOMS: atom_id res chain seq x y z
N MET A 1 5.11 2.14 -44.88
CA MET A 1 4.49 0.89 -45.39
C MET A 1 2.99 1.10 -45.45
N PRO A 2 2.33 1.06 -46.62
CA PRO A 2 0.86 1.11 -46.66
C PRO A 2 0.29 -0.12 -45.95
N SER A 3 -0.84 0.03 -45.25
CA SER A 3 -1.47 -1.05 -44.48
C SER A 3 -1.85 -2.23 -45.38
N LEU A 4 -1.82 -3.45 -44.84
CA LEU A 4 -2.18 -4.69 -45.53
C LEU A 4 -3.56 -4.58 -46.24
N ALA A 5 -4.48 -3.80 -45.65
CA ALA A 5 -5.80 -3.50 -46.21
C ALA A 5 -5.74 -2.72 -47.54
N ALA A 6 -4.79 -1.79 -47.70
CA ALA A 6 -4.60 -1.03 -48.94
C ALA A 6 -3.96 -1.88 -50.06
N CYS A 7 -3.18 -2.89 -49.69
CA CYS A 7 -2.62 -3.85 -50.65
C CYS A 7 -3.68 -4.84 -51.16
N LEU A 8 -4.55 -5.32 -50.27
CA LEU A 8 -5.66 -6.22 -50.61
C LEU A 8 -6.74 -5.52 -51.47
N ALA A 9 -7.03 -4.24 -51.22
CA ALA A 9 -7.97 -3.46 -52.03
C ALA A 9 -7.52 -3.28 -53.49
N LYS A 10 -6.20 -3.27 -53.76
CA LYS A 10 -5.66 -3.21 -55.13
C LYS A 10 -5.69 -4.55 -55.87
N LEU A 11 -5.67 -5.68 -55.15
CA LEU A 11 -5.76 -7.03 -55.73
C LEU A 11 -7.20 -7.48 -56.01
N GLY A 12 -8.20 -6.91 -55.31
CA GLY A 12 -9.60 -7.32 -55.41
C GLY A 12 -10.32 -7.06 -56.75
N LYS A 13 -9.71 -6.31 -57.69
CA LYS A 13 -10.34 -5.98 -59.00
C LYS A 13 -10.09 -7.01 -60.11
N LYS A 14 -9.39 -8.13 -59.87
CA LYS A 14 -9.07 -9.14 -60.89
C LYS A 14 -9.24 -10.61 -60.46
N LEU A 15 -9.94 -10.88 -59.37
CA LEU A 15 -10.25 -12.26 -58.93
C LEU A 15 -11.69 -12.62 -59.27
N SER A 16 -11.89 -13.80 -59.87
CA SER A 16 -13.23 -14.35 -60.11
C SER A 16 -13.93 -14.62 -58.77
N ASP A 17 -15.26 -14.62 -58.75
CA ASP A 17 -15.99 -14.80 -57.47
C ASP A 17 -15.74 -16.19 -56.85
N THR A 18 -15.41 -17.19 -57.66
CA THR A 18 -14.97 -18.53 -57.22
C THR A 18 -13.64 -18.48 -56.43
N ASP A 19 -12.69 -17.65 -56.84
CA ASP A 19 -11.39 -17.52 -56.17
C ASP A 19 -11.50 -16.80 -54.83
N LYS A 20 -12.46 -15.86 -54.71
CA LYS A 20 -12.72 -15.14 -53.45
C LYS A 20 -13.34 -16.04 -52.39
N ASP A 21 -14.21 -16.97 -52.78
CA ASP A 21 -14.82 -17.91 -51.85
C ASP A 21 -13.84 -19.00 -51.39
N SER A 22 -12.94 -19.44 -52.28
CA SER A 22 -11.83 -20.33 -51.91
C SER A 22 -10.90 -19.68 -50.86
N LEU A 23 -10.54 -18.40 -51.05
CA LEU A 23 -9.69 -17.67 -50.10
C LEU A 23 -10.37 -17.41 -48.75
N LYS A 24 -11.68 -17.12 -48.74
CA LYS A 24 -12.44 -16.99 -47.49
C LYS A 24 -12.52 -18.31 -46.73
N THR A 25 -12.70 -19.42 -47.45
CA THR A 25 -12.73 -20.76 -46.86
C THR A 25 -11.38 -21.09 -46.24
N ARG A 26 -10.29 -20.86 -46.99
CA ARG A 26 -8.92 -21.08 -46.49
C ARG A 26 -8.54 -20.18 -45.31
N SER A 27 -9.03 -18.94 -45.28
CA SER A 27 -8.84 -18.04 -44.14
C SER A 27 -9.55 -18.53 -42.88
N LYS A 28 -10.75 -19.12 -43.02
CA LYS A 28 -11.48 -19.70 -41.88
C LYS A 28 -10.82 -20.98 -41.37
N GLU A 29 -10.30 -21.82 -42.26
CA GLU A 29 -9.51 -23.01 -41.89
C GLU A 29 -8.25 -22.62 -41.11
N LEU A 30 -7.48 -21.64 -41.59
CA LEU A 30 -6.27 -21.16 -40.90
C LEU A 30 -6.57 -20.52 -39.54
N GLN A 31 -7.71 -19.85 -39.39
CA GLN A 31 -8.17 -19.33 -38.10
C GLN A 31 -8.55 -20.45 -37.14
N LYS A 32 -9.19 -21.50 -37.63
CA LYS A 32 -9.56 -22.68 -36.84
C LYS A 32 -8.31 -23.47 -36.40
N GLU A 33 -7.37 -23.71 -37.31
CA GLU A 33 -6.08 -24.35 -37.00
C GLU A 33 -5.27 -23.53 -35.98
N GLY A 34 -5.30 -22.19 -36.07
CA GLY A 34 -4.66 -21.30 -35.10
C GLY A 34 -5.31 -21.35 -33.72
N PHE A 35 -6.64 -21.46 -33.66
CA PHE A 35 -7.38 -21.59 -32.40
C PHE A 35 -7.14 -22.95 -31.74
N GLU A 36 -7.17 -24.04 -32.51
CA GLU A 36 -6.89 -25.41 -32.01
C GLU A 36 -5.45 -25.55 -31.49
N ARG A 37 -4.47 -24.92 -32.15
CA ARG A 37 -3.09 -24.84 -31.62
C ARG A 37 -3.00 -24.05 -30.33
N HIS A 38 -3.72 -22.93 -30.24
CA HIS A 38 -3.72 -22.12 -29.02
C HIS A 38 -4.39 -22.86 -27.85
N GLU A 39 -5.46 -23.61 -28.12
CA GLU A 39 -6.12 -24.46 -27.13
C GLU A 39 -5.21 -25.59 -26.65
N ALA A 40 -4.47 -26.23 -27.56
CA ALA A 40 -3.45 -27.23 -27.21
C ALA A 40 -2.30 -26.64 -26.37
N ASP A 41 -1.81 -25.44 -26.71
CA ASP A 41 -0.78 -24.76 -25.93
C ASP A 41 -1.28 -24.38 -24.52
N VAL A 42 -2.53 -23.93 -24.41
CA VAL A 42 -3.17 -23.62 -23.11
C VAL A 42 -3.33 -24.89 -22.27
N GLN A 43 -3.70 -26.01 -22.89
CA GLN A 43 -3.84 -27.29 -22.20
C GLN A 43 -2.48 -27.83 -21.71
N ALA A 44 -1.43 -27.72 -22.53
CA ALA A 44 -0.07 -28.10 -22.13
C ALA A 44 0.46 -27.25 -20.97
N VAL A 45 0.14 -25.95 -20.95
CA VAL A 45 0.48 -25.06 -19.82
C VAL A 45 -0.31 -25.45 -18.56
N GLN A 46 -1.58 -25.84 -18.69
CA GLN A 46 -2.39 -26.28 -17.57
C GLN A 46 -1.87 -27.60 -16.97
N GLU A 47 -1.49 -28.57 -17.79
CA GLU A 47 -0.86 -29.81 -17.34
C GLU A 47 0.46 -29.56 -16.60
N ALA A 48 1.30 -28.65 -17.11
CA ALA A 48 2.54 -28.25 -16.43
C ALA A 48 2.28 -27.54 -15.09
N ILE A 49 1.20 -26.76 -14.98
CA ILE A 49 0.79 -26.14 -13.71
C ILE A 49 0.37 -27.22 -12.70
N ASP A 50 -0.37 -28.23 -13.14
CA ASP A 50 -0.86 -29.30 -12.26
C ASP A 50 0.30 -30.17 -11.76
N GLU A 51 1.28 -30.49 -12.61
CA GLU A 51 2.52 -31.17 -12.20
C GLU A 51 3.29 -30.38 -11.14
N LEU A 52 3.48 -29.07 -11.35
CA LEU A 52 4.15 -28.19 -10.39
C LEU A 52 3.38 -28.08 -9.06
N GLN A 53 2.05 -28.19 -9.07
CA GLN A 53 1.26 -28.22 -7.85
C GLN A 53 1.44 -29.52 -7.07
N VAL A 54 1.60 -30.65 -7.75
CA VAL A 54 1.92 -31.94 -7.12
C VAL A 54 3.31 -31.89 -6.48
N GLU A 55 4.32 -31.42 -7.22
CA GLU A 55 5.69 -31.27 -6.70
C GLU A 55 5.74 -30.33 -5.49
N ARG A 56 5.00 -29.21 -5.53
CA ARG A 56 4.87 -28.30 -4.40
C ARG A 56 4.26 -28.98 -3.17
N LYS A 57 3.24 -29.83 -3.33
CA LYS A 57 2.63 -30.55 -2.21
C LYS A 57 3.63 -31.51 -1.57
N ASP A 58 4.42 -32.20 -2.37
CA ASP A 58 5.45 -33.11 -1.87
C ASP A 58 6.54 -32.36 -1.08
N ILE A 59 7.07 -31.25 -1.63
CA ILE A 59 8.05 -30.40 -0.94
C ILE A 59 7.49 -29.87 0.39
N VAL A 60 6.23 -29.43 0.42
CA VAL A 60 5.59 -28.95 1.66
C VAL A 60 5.45 -30.08 2.68
N SER A 61 5.17 -31.30 2.24
CA SER A 61 5.11 -32.48 3.13
C SER A 61 6.49 -32.79 3.74
N GLN A 62 7.53 -32.85 2.90
CA GLN A 62 8.91 -33.07 3.35
C GLN A 62 9.40 -31.99 4.33
N LEU A 63 9.02 -30.74 4.12
CA LEU A 63 9.33 -29.64 5.04
C LEU A 63 8.60 -29.79 6.38
N ARG A 64 7.33 -30.20 6.38
CA ARG A 64 6.58 -30.46 7.62
C ARG A 64 7.20 -31.59 8.42
N GLU A 65 7.63 -32.67 7.78
CA GLU A 65 8.33 -33.78 8.43
C GLU A 65 9.67 -33.33 9.02
N LYS A 66 10.47 -32.53 8.29
CA LYS A 66 11.73 -31.97 8.81
C LYS A 66 11.51 -31.05 10.01
N VAL A 67 10.50 -30.20 9.97
CA VAL A 67 10.15 -29.31 11.10
C VAL A 67 9.68 -30.12 12.31
N ALA A 68 8.85 -31.15 12.10
CA ALA A 68 8.42 -32.06 13.16
C ALA A 68 9.60 -32.84 13.78
N TRP A 69 10.55 -33.30 12.96
CA TRP A 69 11.77 -33.96 13.41
C TRP A 69 12.68 -33.01 14.22
N GLN A 70 12.84 -31.75 13.77
CA GLN A 70 13.60 -30.73 14.50
C GLN A 70 12.97 -30.37 15.84
N ALA A 71 11.63 -30.25 15.89
CA ALA A 71 10.90 -29.98 17.13
C ALA A 71 11.04 -31.13 18.12
N LYS A 72 11.02 -32.38 17.65
CA LYS A 72 11.21 -33.56 18.52
C LYS A 72 12.62 -33.64 19.09
N ASN A 73 13.64 -33.31 18.31
CA ASN A 73 15.03 -33.30 18.76
C ASN A 73 15.41 -32.10 19.66
N GLN A 74 14.66 -30.99 19.59
CA GLN A 74 14.80 -29.89 20.56
C GLN A 74 14.17 -30.23 21.92
N ILE A 75 13.18 -31.11 21.97
CA ILE A 75 12.56 -31.54 23.23
C ILE A 75 13.45 -32.56 23.96
N GLU A 76 14.09 -33.48 23.23
CA GLU A 76 15.00 -34.50 23.81
C GLU A 76 16.36 -33.95 24.28
N THR A 77 16.69 -32.69 23.98
CA THR A 77 17.92 -32.02 24.44
C THR A 77 17.70 -31.05 25.61
N SER A 78 16.48 -30.98 26.16
CA SER A 78 16.12 -30.08 27.27
C SER A 78 15.69 -30.78 28.57
N THR A 79 15.72 -32.11 28.64
CA THR A 79 15.48 -32.85 29.88
C THR A 79 16.77 -33.03 30.68
N ASP A 80 17.37 -31.92 31.12
CA ASP A 80 18.22 -31.91 32.32
C ASP A 80 18.32 -30.48 32.89
N ALA A 81 17.29 -30.07 33.65
CA ALA A 81 17.38 -29.12 34.76
C ALA A 81 15.99 -28.81 35.34
N GLY A 82 15.75 -29.30 36.57
CA GLY A 82 15.11 -28.52 37.63
C GLY A 82 13.62 -28.20 37.54
N THR A 83 12.82 -29.06 38.19
CA THR A 83 11.48 -28.80 38.75
C THR A 83 11.38 -27.50 39.56
N VAL A 84 10.41 -26.63 39.28
CA VAL A 84 9.58 -25.92 40.30
C VAL A 84 8.20 -25.57 39.71
N THR A 85 7.14 -25.92 40.43
CA THR A 85 5.71 -25.66 40.17
C THR A 85 5.27 -24.23 40.53
N PRO A 86 4.08 -23.77 40.05
CA PRO A 86 3.60 -22.41 40.25
C PRO A 86 2.76 -22.27 41.52
N THR A 87 2.88 -21.16 42.26
CA THR A 87 1.86 -20.74 43.25
C THR A 87 1.78 -19.22 43.31
N GLU A 88 0.55 -18.73 43.28
CA GLU A 88 0.10 -17.36 43.47
C GLU A 88 0.65 -16.74 44.78
N THR A 89 0.92 -15.44 44.80
CA THR A 89 0.49 -14.51 45.87
C THR A 89 0.70 -13.08 45.42
N ASN A 90 -0.34 -12.28 45.59
CA ASN A 90 -0.42 -10.84 45.43
C ASN A 90 -0.30 -10.19 46.84
N GLN A 91 0.60 -9.23 47.04
CA GLN A 91 0.52 -8.14 48.06
C GLN A 91 1.77 -7.24 47.92
N GLN A 92 1.66 -6.01 47.39
CA GLN A 92 1.33 -4.75 48.07
C GLN A 92 2.41 -4.22 49.04
N LEU A 93 3.10 -3.15 48.62
CA LEU A 93 3.69 -2.04 49.41
C LEU A 93 3.84 -0.88 48.41
N GLU A 94 2.84 -0.01 48.23
CA GLU A 94 2.59 1.24 48.96
C GLU A 94 3.76 2.23 48.97
N GLY A 95 3.50 3.40 48.37
CA GLY A 95 4.38 4.57 48.32
C GLY A 95 3.92 5.60 47.27
N GLU A 96 2.71 6.16 47.43
CA GLU A 96 2.33 7.44 46.79
C GLU A 96 2.87 8.65 47.62
N PRO A 97 2.49 9.92 47.36
CA PRO A 97 2.95 10.78 46.25
C PRO A 97 3.37 12.16 46.78
N HIS A 98 4.09 13.00 46.03
CA HIS A 98 4.05 14.45 46.25
C HIS A 98 4.09 15.19 44.91
N GLY A 99 2.95 15.82 44.59
CA GLY A 99 2.83 16.81 43.54
C GLY A 99 3.06 18.24 44.04
N LEU A 100 3.01 19.19 43.11
CA LEU A 100 2.52 20.59 43.19
C LEU A 100 2.98 21.28 41.89
N GLN A 101 2.08 21.43 40.91
CA GLN A 101 1.26 22.62 40.63
C GLN A 101 1.99 23.88 40.12
N THR A 102 1.85 24.08 38.80
CA THR A 102 1.34 25.29 38.11
C THR A 102 2.09 26.63 38.07
N LYS A 103 1.99 27.22 36.86
CA LYS A 103 2.06 28.62 36.42
C LYS A 103 3.45 29.19 36.12
N ALA A 104 3.70 29.52 34.84
CA ALA A 104 4.04 30.89 34.40
C ALA A 104 4.37 30.97 32.90
N LYS A 105 3.64 31.88 32.23
CA LYS A 105 4.10 32.88 31.25
C LYS A 105 4.74 32.47 29.91
N ALA A 106 4.18 33.08 28.87
CA ALA A 106 4.82 33.35 27.59
C ALA A 106 6.02 34.30 27.77
N GLU A 107 7.15 33.93 27.18
CA GLU A 107 8.25 34.83 26.80
C GLU A 107 8.99 34.16 25.62
N GLU A 108 9.17 34.93 24.55
CA GLU A 108 9.91 34.59 23.33
C GLU A 108 11.33 34.10 23.65
N PHE A 109 11.71 32.94 23.11
CA PHE A 109 13.11 32.55 22.99
C PHE A 109 13.47 32.48 21.51
N ILE A 110 14.20 33.52 21.09
CA ILE A 110 14.98 33.56 19.86
C ILE A 110 16.13 32.57 20.05
N GLU A 111 16.02 31.36 19.48
CA GLU A 111 17.18 30.47 19.36
C GLU A 111 18.08 30.97 18.23
N THR A 112 19.15 31.67 18.63
CA THR A 112 20.36 31.84 17.83
C THR A 112 20.83 30.48 17.33
N PRO A 113 21.15 30.32 16.02
CA PRO A 113 21.63 29.06 15.50
C PRO A 113 23.04 28.80 16.05
N THR A 114 23.15 27.80 16.91
CA THR A 114 24.44 27.24 17.33
C THR A 114 25.14 26.72 16.08
N THR A 115 26.08 27.51 15.58
CA THR A 115 26.95 27.16 14.46
C THR A 115 27.82 25.99 14.91
N GLN A 116 27.39 24.76 14.62
CA GLN A 116 28.31 23.64 14.59
C GLN A 116 29.29 23.93 13.45
N VAL A 117 30.52 24.22 13.85
CA VAL A 117 31.66 24.50 12.98
C VAL A 117 31.79 23.36 11.98
N GLN A 118 31.28 23.57 10.76
CA GLN A 118 31.65 22.78 9.61
C GLN A 118 33.17 22.93 9.47
N LYS A 119 33.92 21.87 9.74
CA LYS A 119 35.32 21.79 9.31
C LYS A 119 35.32 21.96 7.80
N THR A 120 35.62 23.15 7.33
CA THR A 120 35.87 23.44 5.91
C THR A 120 37.14 22.70 5.51
N VAL A 121 36.98 21.44 5.09
CA VAL A 121 38.01 20.70 4.35
C VAL A 121 38.16 21.41 3.00
N LYS A 122 39.38 21.78 2.64
CA LYS A 122 39.66 22.33 1.30
C LYS A 122 39.19 21.30 0.26
N PRO A 123 38.43 21.68 -0.77
CA PRO A 123 37.93 20.73 -1.76
C PRO A 123 39.11 20.00 -2.39
N THR A 124 39.10 18.67 -2.27
CA THR A 124 40.12 17.84 -2.93
C THR A 124 39.90 17.98 -4.44
N PRO A 125 40.94 18.25 -5.26
CA PRO A 125 40.79 18.32 -6.71
C PRO A 125 40.09 17.06 -7.26
N GLY A 126 38.98 17.24 -7.98
CA GLY A 126 38.16 16.15 -8.51
C GLY A 126 37.09 15.60 -7.55
N ALA A 127 36.98 16.13 -6.33
CA ALA A 127 35.89 15.79 -5.41
C ALA A 127 34.55 16.40 -5.86
N GLN A 128 33.49 15.64 -5.66
CA GLN A 128 32.10 15.96 -5.94
C GLN A 128 31.31 15.86 -4.64
N ARG A 129 30.45 16.84 -4.37
CA ARG A 129 29.53 16.78 -3.24
C ARG A 129 28.33 15.90 -3.58
N ALA A 130 27.96 15.04 -2.63
CA ALA A 130 26.73 14.27 -2.65
C ALA A 130 25.93 14.56 -1.38
N PHE A 131 24.64 14.80 -1.52
CA PHE A 131 23.72 15.22 -0.46
C PHE A 131 22.89 14.04 0.04
N LEU A 132 22.74 13.99 1.36
CA LEU A 132 21.84 13.11 2.09
C LEU A 132 20.44 13.71 2.19
N PRO A 133 19.41 12.91 2.52
CA PRO A 133 18.04 13.41 2.67
C PRO A 133 17.84 14.49 3.73
N ASP A 134 18.68 14.51 4.76
CA ASP A 134 18.67 15.55 5.82
C ASP A 134 19.37 16.86 5.38
N GLY A 135 19.79 16.96 4.12
CA GLY A 135 20.50 18.11 3.56
C GLY A 135 22.00 18.14 3.88
N SER A 136 22.51 17.24 4.72
CA SER A 136 23.95 17.11 4.95
C SER A 136 24.67 16.58 3.70
N SER A 137 25.98 16.84 3.58
CA SER A 137 26.74 16.46 2.39
C SER A 137 28.02 15.70 2.72
N ILE A 138 28.39 14.78 1.84
CA ILE A 138 29.70 14.13 1.81
C ILE A 138 30.43 14.48 0.51
N GLU A 139 31.75 14.42 0.55
CA GLU A 139 32.62 14.47 -0.62
C GLU A 139 32.91 13.05 -1.13
N THR A 140 32.84 12.91 -2.44
CA THR A 140 33.13 11.67 -3.15
C THR A 140 34.02 11.96 -4.36
N ARG A 141 34.68 10.96 -4.92
CA ARG A 141 35.36 11.05 -6.23
C ARG A 141 34.90 9.92 -7.12
N TYR A 142 34.80 10.17 -8.42
CA TYR A 142 34.55 9.09 -9.36
C TYR A 142 35.75 8.15 -9.41
N VAL A 143 35.47 6.85 -9.47
CA VAL A 143 36.46 5.79 -9.62
C VAL A 143 35.89 4.72 -10.54
N LEU A 144 36.75 4.16 -11.40
CA LEU A 144 36.44 2.93 -12.14
C LEU A 144 36.91 1.72 -11.35
N ARG A 145 36.01 0.74 -11.17
CA ARG A 145 36.31 -0.56 -10.57
C ARG A 145 35.79 -1.67 -11.47
N ASP A 146 36.42 -2.83 -11.41
CA ASP A 146 35.78 -4.02 -11.97
C ASP A 146 34.57 -4.40 -11.10
N ALA A 147 33.46 -4.80 -11.72
CA ALA A 147 32.25 -5.22 -11.03
C ALA A 147 32.50 -6.34 -9.99
N SER A 148 33.53 -7.17 -10.20
CA SER A 148 33.93 -8.23 -9.28
C SER A 148 34.69 -7.74 -8.04
N ALA A 149 35.29 -6.55 -8.09
CA ALA A 149 36.02 -5.94 -6.97
C ALA A 149 35.10 -5.29 -5.93
N LEU A 150 33.84 -5.03 -6.29
CA LEU A 150 32.86 -4.41 -5.39
C LEU A 150 32.36 -5.42 -4.34
N VAL A 151 32.47 -5.06 -3.06
CA VAL A 151 31.90 -5.83 -1.96
C VAL A 151 30.45 -5.40 -1.76
N VAL A 152 29.54 -6.14 -2.41
CA VAL A 152 28.08 -5.95 -2.32
C VAL A 152 27.47 -6.80 -1.20
N SER A 153 26.35 -6.35 -0.64
CA SER A 153 25.69 -7.00 0.50
C SER A 153 25.15 -8.41 0.22
N HIS A 154 24.67 -8.65 -1.01
CA HIS A 154 24.06 -9.92 -1.41
C HIS A 154 24.40 -10.22 -2.87
N ASP A 155 24.22 -11.47 -3.29
CA ASP A 155 24.25 -11.83 -4.70
C ASP A 155 22.87 -11.67 -5.39
N HIS A 156 22.84 -11.92 -6.69
CA HIS A 156 21.62 -11.92 -7.52
C HIS A 156 20.54 -12.93 -7.09
N THR A 157 20.87 -13.95 -6.29
CA THR A 157 19.91 -14.90 -5.71
C THR A 157 19.37 -14.44 -4.35
N GLY A 158 19.90 -13.34 -3.81
CA GLY A 158 19.59 -12.84 -2.48
C GLY A 158 20.42 -13.47 -1.38
N LYS A 159 21.46 -14.28 -1.70
CA LYS A 159 22.35 -14.85 -0.69
C LYS A 159 23.26 -13.75 -0.12
N ILE A 160 23.32 -13.65 1.20
CA ILE A 160 24.19 -12.69 1.90
C ILE A 160 25.67 -12.95 1.53
N ASN A 161 26.40 -11.87 1.26
CA ASN A 161 27.85 -11.92 1.07
C ASN A 161 28.56 -11.89 2.44
N PRO A 162 29.30 -12.94 2.83
CA PRO A 162 30.00 -12.98 4.13
C PRO A 162 31.08 -11.90 4.28
N ALA A 163 31.63 -11.39 3.17
CA ALA A 163 32.63 -10.33 3.19
C ALA A 163 32.03 -8.93 3.42
N TYR A 164 30.70 -8.78 3.38
CA TYR A 164 30.05 -7.49 3.60
C TYR A 164 29.85 -7.23 5.10
N PRO A 165 30.30 -6.08 5.64
CA PRO A 165 30.17 -5.76 7.07
C PRO A 165 28.70 -5.81 7.53
N LYS A 166 28.42 -6.53 8.63
CA LYS A 166 27.05 -6.76 9.11
C LYS A 166 26.38 -5.49 9.57
N GLU A 167 27.11 -4.62 10.26
CA GLU A 167 26.69 -3.30 10.73
C GLU A 167 26.22 -2.36 9.60
N LEU A 168 26.62 -2.60 8.35
CA LEU A 168 26.19 -1.81 7.20
C LEU A 168 24.95 -2.37 6.50
N GLN A 169 24.46 -3.57 6.88
CA GLN A 169 23.30 -4.19 6.25
C GLN A 169 22.01 -3.51 6.76
N PRO A 170 21.34 -2.66 5.96
CA PRO A 170 20.22 -1.88 6.45
C PRO A 170 18.90 -2.67 6.44
N ARG A 171 18.81 -3.74 5.65
CA ARG A 171 17.59 -4.53 5.43
C ARG A 171 17.94 -5.98 5.05
N ASP A 172 17.14 -6.92 5.57
CA ASP A 172 17.09 -8.32 5.12
C ASP A 172 16.60 -8.38 3.66
N ARG A 173 17.47 -8.82 2.74
CA ARG A 173 17.20 -8.89 1.29
C ARG A 173 16.88 -10.28 0.77
N GLU A 174 16.68 -11.26 1.64
CA GLU A 174 16.34 -12.64 1.22
C GLU A 174 14.92 -12.75 0.64
N ARG A 175 14.10 -11.70 0.78
CA ARG A 175 12.72 -11.63 0.28
C ARG A 175 12.63 -11.72 -1.25
N ALA A 176 11.60 -12.43 -1.74
CA ALA A 176 11.32 -12.59 -3.18
C ALA A 176 11.23 -11.25 -3.94
N ALA A 177 10.66 -10.21 -3.31
CA ALA A 177 10.53 -8.87 -3.89
C ALA A 177 11.89 -8.22 -4.23
N SER A 178 12.91 -8.41 -3.38
CA SER A 178 14.27 -7.89 -3.62
C SER A 178 14.91 -8.57 -4.82
N LYS A 179 14.67 -9.88 -5.00
CA LYS A 179 15.19 -10.65 -6.13
C LYS A 179 14.58 -10.16 -7.45
N LEU A 180 13.26 -9.99 -7.48
CA LEU A 180 12.55 -9.48 -8.66
C LEU A 180 13.00 -8.07 -9.03
N GLN A 181 13.23 -7.19 -8.04
CA GLN A 181 13.75 -5.85 -8.28
C GLN A 181 15.12 -5.90 -8.98
N ILE A 182 16.06 -6.69 -8.45
CA ILE A 182 17.40 -6.84 -9.03
C ILE A 182 17.34 -7.40 -10.46
N GLN A 183 16.51 -8.42 -10.69
CA GLN A 183 16.32 -9.00 -12.02
C GLN A 183 15.76 -7.97 -13.01
N THR A 184 14.77 -7.17 -12.59
CA THR A 184 14.17 -6.12 -13.42
C THR A 184 15.19 -5.02 -13.74
N MET A 185 15.96 -4.57 -12.75
CA MET A 185 17.03 -3.59 -12.93
C MET A 185 18.13 -4.09 -13.87
N ALA A 186 18.53 -5.36 -13.76
CA ALA A 186 19.56 -5.94 -14.61
C ALA A 186 19.09 -6.10 -16.06
N ALA A 187 17.84 -6.52 -16.27
CA ALA A 187 17.25 -6.68 -17.59
C ALA A 187 17.03 -5.33 -18.30
N LYS A 188 16.72 -4.27 -17.55
CA LYS A 188 16.47 -2.92 -18.05
C LYS A 188 17.46 -1.91 -17.47
N LEU A 189 18.75 -2.22 -17.59
CA LEU A 189 19.80 -1.36 -17.05
C LEU A 189 19.81 -0.02 -17.79
N ASN A 190 19.58 1.08 -17.08
CA ASN A 190 19.64 2.43 -17.62
C ASN A 190 20.98 3.08 -17.21
N PRO A 191 21.94 3.26 -18.13
CA PRO A 191 23.26 3.83 -17.81
C PRO A 191 23.21 5.25 -17.26
N GLU A 192 22.27 6.08 -17.73
CA GLU A 192 22.17 7.49 -17.33
C GLU A 192 21.83 7.63 -15.84
N LEU A 193 21.00 6.72 -15.30
CA LEU A 193 20.66 6.66 -13.88
C LEU A 193 21.81 6.12 -13.00
N LEU A 194 22.88 5.61 -13.62
CA LEU A 194 24.10 5.09 -12.96
C LEU A 194 25.30 6.03 -13.13
N GLY A 195 25.06 7.24 -13.63
CA GLY A 195 26.06 8.28 -13.86
C GLY A 195 26.19 9.28 -12.72
N ALA A 196 26.32 10.56 -13.07
CA ALA A 196 26.43 11.64 -12.10
C ALA A 196 25.12 11.85 -11.33
N SER A 197 25.22 12.11 -10.03
CA SER A 197 24.09 12.55 -9.21
C SER A 197 24.58 13.36 -8.02
N ALA A 198 23.85 14.42 -7.72
CA ALA A 198 24.03 15.20 -6.49
C ALA A 198 23.53 14.46 -5.26
N LYS A 199 22.74 13.38 -5.39
CA LYS A 199 22.15 12.65 -4.26
C LYS A 199 22.93 11.38 -3.94
N VAL A 200 23.04 11.03 -2.67
CA VAL A 200 23.66 9.76 -2.24
C VAL A 200 22.81 8.53 -2.61
N SER A 201 21.50 8.72 -2.73
CA SER A 201 20.50 7.69 -3.06
C SER A 201 20.45 7.33 -4.56
N ASP A 202 20.93 8.21 -5.44
CA ASP A 202 20.83 8.10 -6.92
C ASP A 202 22.19 8.08 -7.61
N GLY A 203 22.26 7.80 -8.92
CA GLY A 203 23.49 7.82 -9.72
C GLY A 203 24.41 6.60 -9.56
N ALA A 204 25.71 6.82 -9.74
CA ALA A 204 26.75 5.80 -9.51
C ALA A 204 26.76 5.36 -8.03
N PRO A 205 26.89 4.04 -7.72
CA PRO A 205 26.97 3.56 -6.34
C PRO A 205 28.09 4.22 -5.54
N ILE A 206 27.88 4.40 -4.24
CA ILE A 206 28.91 4.96 -3.34
C ILE A 206 29.61 3.83 -2.61
N ILE A 207 30.95 3.87 -2.61
CA ILE A 207 31.80 2.89 -1.93
C ILE A 207 32.69 3.55 -0.88
N GLY A 208 33.05 2.78 0.15
CA GLY A 208 34.19 3.10 1.00
C GLY A 208 35.53 2.85 0.30
N PRO A 209 36.66 3.27 0.90
CA PRO A 209 38.00 3.02 0.36
C PRO A 209 38.36 1.53 0.29
N ASP A 210 37.60 0.67 0.98
CA ASP A 210 37.68 -0.78 1.01
C ASP A 210 36.82 -1.48 -0.08
N ASN A 211 36.25 -0.73 -1.03
CA ASN A 211 35.32 -1.19 -2.07
C ASN A 211 33.99 -1.77 -1.55
N VAL A 212 33.67 -1.58 -0.27
CA VAL A 212 32.36 -1.94 0.28
C VAL A 212 31.32 -0.94 -0.21
N VAL A 213 30.22 -1.44 -0.77
CA VAL A 213 29.12 -0.60 -1.27
C VAL A 213 28.29 -0.08 -0.10
N GLU A 214 28.42 1.20 0.19
CA GLU A 214 27.73 1.89 1.29
C GLU A 214 26.35 2.43 0.85
N SER A 215 26.21 2.83 -0.42
CA SER A 215 24.92 3.17 -1.05
C SER A 215 24.83 2.60 -2.47
N GLY A 216 23.65 2.13 -2.85
CA GLY A 216 23.40 1.59 -4.20
C GLY A 216 23.64 0.09 -4.36
N ASN A 217 23.56 -0.69 -3.29
CA ASN A 217 23.72 -2.16 -3.32
C ASN A 217 22.89 -2.86 -4.42
N ALA A 218 21.61 -2.51 -4.56
CA ALA A 218 20.75 -3.11 -5.60
C ALA A 218 21.28 -2.84 -7.02
N ARG A 219 21.73 -1.61 -7.28
CA ARG A 219 22.31 -1.19 -8.56
C ARG A 219 23.63 -1.92 -8.82
N SER A 220 24.51 -2.02 -7.83
CA SER A 220 25.78 -2.76 -7.97
C SER A 220 25.55 -4.24 -8.28
N VAL A 221 24.59 -4.90 -7.60
CA VAL A 221 24.25 -6.30 -7.87
C VAL A 221 23.61 -6.45 -9.24
N ALA A 222 22.68 -5.57 -9.61
CA ALA A 222 22.04 -5.58 -10.92
C ALA A 222 23.04 -5.39 -12.06
N THR A 223 23.99 -4.45 -11.93
CA THR A 223 25.07 -4.24 -12.91
C THR A 223 25.97 -5.47 -13.02
N ARG A 224 26.37 -6.06 -11.90
CA ARG A 224 27.19 -7.30 -11.89
C ARG A 224 26.44 -8.47 -12.54
N PHE A 225 25.15 -8.61 -12.28
CA PHE A 225 24.30 -9.64 -12.87
C PHE A 225 24.10 -9.40 -14.39
N ALA A 226 23.91 -8.15 -14.81
CA ALA A 226 23.83 -7.78 -16.22
C ALA A 226 25.13 -8.09 -16.98
N TYR A 227 26.31 -7.86 -16.38
CA TYR A 227 27.58 -8.28 -16.98
C TYR A 227 27.65 -9.79 -17.18
N ARG A 228 27.27 -10.55 -16.15
CA ARG A 228 27.29 -12.02 -16.20
C ARG A 228 26.37 -12.60 -17.29
N ASN A 229 25.23 -11.96 -17.52
CA ASN A 229 24.26 -12.39 -18.54
C ASN A 229 24.51 -11.75 -19.92
N GLY A 230 25.58 -10.97 -20.10
CA GLY A 230 25.88 -10.29 -21.36
C GLY A 230 24.95 -9.11 -21.70
N GLN A 231 24.16 -8.62 -20.73
CA GLN A 231 23.20 -7.53 -20.86
C GLN A 231 23.81 -6.14 -20.60
N ALA A 232 25.03 -6.06 -20.06
CA ALA A 232 25.69 -4.79 -19.74
C ALA A 232 26.44 -4.12 -20.92
N LYS A 233 26.29 -4.60 -22.17
CA LYS A 233 27.00 -4.06 -23.33
C LYS A 233 26.72 -2.56 -23.53
N THR A 234 25.45 -2.17 -23.47
CA THR A 234 25.01 -0.77 -23.60
C THR A 234 25.61 0.11 -22.50
N TYR A 235 25.72 -0.42 -21.28
CA TYR A 235 26.35 0.28 -20.16
C TYR A 235 27.85 0.49 -20.36
N LYS A 236 28.59 -0.55 -20.77
CA LYS A 236 30.02 -0.41 -21.07
C LYS A 236 30.26 0.61 -22.19
N GLN A 237 29.46 0.59 -23.26
CA GLN A 237 29.57 1.57 -24.34
C GLN A 237 29.21 2.99 -23.88
N TRP A 238 28.20 3.14 -23.04
CA TRP A 238 27.85 4.42 -22.46
C TRP A 238 28.99 4.96 -21.59
N LEU A 239 29.62 4.13 -20.75
CA LEU A 239 30.79 4.53 -19.96
C LEU A 239 31.95 5.01 -20.83
N ARG A 240 32.23 4.33 -21.95
CA ARG A 240 33.26 4.77 -22.90
C ARG A 240 32.96 6.17 -23.47
N ARG A 241 31.75 6.38 -23.97
CA ARG A 241 31.33 7.67 -24.56
C ARG A 241 31.35 8.82 -23.55
N ASN A 242 31.19 8.51 -22.27
CA ASN A 242 31.08 9.47 -21.19
C ASN A 242 32.33 9.48 -20.29
N ALA A 243 33.41 8.80 -20.63
CA ALA A 243 34.55 8.60 -19.73
C ALA A 243 35.16 9.94 -19.29
N GLU A 244 35.30 10.87 -20.24
CA GLU A 244 35.88 12.20 -20.00
C GLU A 244 35.11 13.01 -18.96
N GLN A 245 33.77 12.89 -18.95
CA GLN A 245 32.92 13.61 -17.98
C GLN A 245 33.18 13.17 -16.53
N PHE A 246 33.75 11.99 -16.35
CA PHE A 246 34.10 11.41 -15.06
C PHE A 246 35.61 11.47 -14.77
N GLY A 247 36.40 12.09 -15.65
CA GLY A 247 37.85 12.19 -15.52
C GLY A 247 38.62 10.92 -15.94
N PHE A 248 38.03 10.10 -16.81
CA PHE A 248 38.66 8.89 -17.34
C PHE A 248 38.83 8.94 -18.86
N THR A 249 39.74 8.11 -19.35
CA THR A 249 39.93 7.83 -20.79
C THR A 249 39.15 6.59 -21.21
N THR A 250 38.90 6.44 -22.50
CA THR A 250 38.25 5.23 -23.04
C THR A 250 39.10 3.98 -22.78
N GLU A 251 40.42 4.13 -22.86
CA GLU A 251 41.41 3.09 -22.63
C GLU A 251 41.36 2.57 -21.19
N GLN A 252 41.17 3.46 -20.20
CA GLN A 252 40.97 3.07 -18.80
C GLN A 252 39.68 2.27 -18.58
N VAL A 253 38.60 2.60 -19.31
CA VAL A 253 37.35 1.82 -19.27
C VAL A 253 37.54 0.43 -19.89
N ASP A 254 38.30 0.35 -20.97
CA ASP A 254 38.54 -0.89 -21.71
C ASP A 254 39.51 -1.85 -21.03
N ALA A 255 40.46 -1.32 -20.26
CA ALA A 255 41.39 -2.12 -19.47
C ALA A 255 40.69 -2.99 -18.41
N LEU A 256 39.46 -2.62 -18.02
CA LEU A 256 38.63 -3.39 -17.10
C LEU A 256 37.75 -4.39 -17.84
N LYS A 257 37.64 -5.62 -17.29
CA LYS A 257 36.79 -6.67 -17.85
C LYS A 257 35.31 -6.24 -17.78
N ASN A 258 34.86 -5.90 -16.58
CA ASN A 258 33.49 -5.44 -16.30
C ASN A 258 33.53 -4.06 -15.61
N PRO A 259 33.79 -2.96 -16.35
CA PRO A 259 33.95 -1.63 -15.76
C PRO A 259 32.65 -1.16 -15.09
N VAL A 260 32.76 -0.64 -13.87
CA VAL A 260 31.67 0.01 -13.15
C VAL A 260 32.15 1.36 -12.66
N LEU A 261 31.35 2.40 -12.94
CA LEU A 261 31.54 3.71 -12.33
C LEU A 261 31.00 3.70 -10.91
N VAL A 262 31.83 4.11 -9.96
CA VAL A 262 31.46 4.30 -8.56
C VAL A 262 31.92 5.66 -8.06
N ARG A 263 31.32 6.10 -6.96
CA ARG A 263 31.73 7.27 -6.19
C ARG A 263 32.42 6.79 -4.92
N GLU A 264 33.72 6.92 -4.84
CA GLU A 264 34.47 6.59 -3.64
C GLU A 264 34.37 7.75 -2.65
N ARG A 265 33.87 7.47 -1.44
CA ARG A 265 33.72 8.46 -0.38
C ARG A 265 35.09 8.93 0.11
N ILE A 266 35.24 10.25 0.21
CA ILE A 266 36.43 10.92 0.75
C ILE A 266 36.18 11.37 2.19
N THR A 267 34.99 11.90 2.47
CA THR A 267 34.63 12.37 3.81
C THR A 267 34.61 11.22 4.81
N ASP A 268 35.27 11.40 5.94
CA ASP A 268 35.20 10.46 7.05
C ASP A 268 33.83 10.56 7.74
N VAL A 269 33.15 9.42 7.90
CA VAL A 269 31.78 9.33 8.43
C VAL A 269 31.60 8.06 9.24
N ASP A 270 30.64 8.06 10.17
CA ASP A 270 30.08 6.81 10.66
C ASP A 270 29.37 6.11 9.50
N ARG A 271 29.96 5.00 9.05
CA ARG A 271 29.49 4.24 7.89
C ARG A 271 28.10 3.66 8.09
N ALA A 272 27.76 3.24 9.31
CA ALA A 272 26.46 2.65 9.63
C ALA A 272 25.38 3.73 9.66
N GLU A 273 25.67 4.90 10.25
CA GLU A 273 24.78 6.05 10.21
C GLU A 273 24.59 6.54 8.77
N PHE A 274 25.68 6.68 8.00
CA PHE A 274 25.65 7.07 6.59
C PHE A 274 24.78 6.12 5.76
N ALA A 275 25.01 4.80 5.87
CA ALA A 275 24.21 3.81 5.17
C ALA A 275 22.73 3.90 5.57
N ARG A 276 22.42 4.13 6.86
CA ARG A 276 21.04 4.29 7.33
C ARG A 276 20.38 5.52 6.72
N LYS A 277 21.04 6.68 6.74
CA LYS A 277 20.55 7.95 6.17
C LYS A 277 20.42 7.89 4.65
N ALA A 278 21.38 7.28 3.95
CA ALA A 278 21.35 7.12 2.50
C ALA A 278 20.19 6.24 2.00
N ASN A 279 19.60 5.40 2.89
CA ASN A 279 18.42 4.59 2.59
C ASN A 279 17.10 5.25 3.04
N GLN A 280 17.13 6.45 3.62
CA GLN A 280 15.91 7.20 3.94
C GLN A 280 15.27 7.74 2.65
N ALA A 281 13.94 7.84 2.65
CA ALA A 281 13.22 8.41 1.53
C ALA A 281 13.52 9.92 1.46
N ASP A 282 13.87 10.37 0.26
CA ASP A 282 14.27 11.75 -0.03
C ASP A 282 13.07 12.66 -0.31
N LEU A 283 11.89 12.07 -0.50
CA LEU A 283 10.62 12.80 -0.60
C LEU A 283 9.87 12.70 0.72
N ALA A 284 9.25 13.82 1.11
CA ALA A 284 8.16 13.82 2.08
C ALA A 284 7.15 12.76 1.64
N SER A 285 6.97 11.74 2.48
CA SER A 285 5.96 10.71 2.22
C SER A 285 4.59 11.32 2.47
N MET A 286 3.64 11.07 1.58
CA MET A 286 2.25 11.45 1.79
C MET A 286 1.76 10.85 3.11
N SER A 287 0.91 11.59 3.83
CA SER A 287 0.25 11.06 5.01
C SER A 287 -0.64 9.84 4.65
N PRO A 288 -1.04 8.99 5.62
CA PRO A 288 -1.99 7.93 5.37
C PRO A 288 -3.29 8.42 4.71
N ALA A 289 -3.83 9.57 5.15
CA ALA A 289 -5.04 10.15 4.56
C ALA A 289 -4.79 10.67 3.13
N GLU A 290 -3.68 11.36 2.89
CA GLU A 290 -3.30 11.85 1.56
C GLU A 290 -3.10 10.69 0.57
N THR A 291 -2.41 9.64 1.02
CA THR A 291 -2.19 8.41 0.24
C THR A 291 -3.52 7.75 -0.10
N ALA A 292 -4.40 7.60 0.90
CA ALA A 292 -5.72 7.00 0.72
C ALA A 292 -6.60 7.79 -0.27
N LYS A 293 -6.56 9.12 -0.22
CA LYS A 293 -7.25 10.00 -1.17
C LYS A 293 -6.74 9.78 -2.60
N ALA A 294 -5.42 9.81 -2.80
CA ALA A 294 -4.81 9.59 -4.11
C ALA A 294 -5.12 8.18 -4.67
N ASP A 295 -5.14 7.17 -3.81
CA ASP A 295 -5.52 5.81 -4.20
C ASP A 295 -7.01 5.73 -4.55
N ALA A 296 -7.90 6.36 -3.77
CA ALA A 296 -9.34 6.38 -4.01
C ALA A 296 -9.72 7.01 -5.36
N GLU A 297 -9.00 8.04 -5.79
CA GLU A 297 -9.18 8.67 -7.11
C GLU A 297 -8.87 7.69 -8.25
N ARG A 298 -7.88 6.80 -8.06
CA ARG A 298 -7.46 5.80 -9.06
C ARG A 298 -8.35 4.55 -9.07
N ILE A 299 -9.11 4.30 -8.01
CA ILE A 299 -10.08 3.19 -7.97
C ILE A 299 -11.23 3.49 -8.95
N THR A 300 -11.36 2.69 -10.01
CA THR A 300 -12.43 2.81 -10.99
C THR A 300 -13.73 2.13 -10.52
N GLY A 301 -14.86 2.45 -11.18
CA GLY A 301 -16.12 1.77 -10.91
C GLY A 301 -16.08 0.27 -11.21
N GLU A 302 -15.35 -0.13 -12.28
CA GLU A 302 -15.12 -1.54 -12.62
C GLU A 302 -14.32 -2.26 -11.53
N MET A 303 -13.28 -1.62 -10.99
CA MET A 303 -12.54 -2.16 -9.85
C MET A 303 -13.46 -2.32 -8.64
N MET A 304 -14.26 -1.29 -8.30
CA MET A 304 -15.21 -1.39 -7.19
C MET A 304 -16.26 -2.49 -7.38
N ALA A 305 -16.62 -2.84 -8.61
CA ALA A 305 -17.52 -3.97 -8.87
C ALA A 305 -16.90 -5.32 -8.48
N GLN A 306 -15.57 -5.43 -8.47
CA GLN A 306 -14.83 -6.59 -7.99
C GLN A 306 -14.64 -6.60 -6.47
N PHE A 307 -14.95 -5.50 -5.78
CA PHE A 307 -14.75 -5.38 -4.34
C PHE A 307 -15.73 -6.27 -3.58
N ASN A 308 -15.19 -7.28 -2.92
CA ASN A 308 -15.95 -8.32 -2.23
C ASN A 308 -15.24 -8.75 -0.94
N PRO A 309 -15.18 -7.88 0.09
CA PRO A 309 -14.64 -8.24 1.41
C PRO A 309 -15.49 -9.37 2.03
N SER A 310 -14.95 -10.05 3.04
CA SER A 310 -15.73 -11.02 3.81
C SER A 310 -16.86 -10.34 4.62
N GLU A 311 -17.78 -11.13 5.17
CA GLU A 311 -18.91 -10.64 5.97
C GLU A 311 -18.49 -9.85 7.21
N ASP A 312 -17.33 -10.17 7.79
CA ASP A 312 -16.72 -9.44 8.92
C ASP A 312 -15.91 -8.19 8.48
N GLY A 313 -15.83 -7.92 7.17
CA GLY A 313 -15.16 -6.75 6.61
C GLY A 313 -13.66 -6.93 6.35
N ASN A 314 -13.15 -8.16 6.30
CA ASN A 314 -11.76 -8.42 5.93
C ASN A 314 -11.54 -8.15 4.44
N VAL A 315 -10.86 -7.04 4.15
CA VAL A 315 -10.52 -6.61 2.78
C VAL A 315 -9.44 -7.47 2.12
N LEU A 316 -8.77 -8.35 2.86
CA LEU A 316 -7.78 -9.29 2.32
C LEU A 316 -8.33 -10.72 2.21
N ALA A 317 -9.64 -10.92 2.37
CA ALA A 317 -10.29 -12.21 2.20
C ALA A 317 -10.10 -12.78 0.77
N GLU A 318 -10.17 -14.10 0.63
CA GLU A 318 -10.02 -14.78 -0.67
C GLU A 318 -11.07 -14.30 -1.68
N SER A 319 -12.29 -14.00 -1.21
CA SER A 319 -13.37 -13.43 -2.00
C SER A 319 -13.01 -12.09 -2.65
N ASN A 320 -12.07 -11.33 -2.06
CA ASN A 320 -11.66 -10.00 -2.51
C ASN A 320 -10.35 -10.01 -3.34
N ARG A 321 -9.80 -11.19 -3.65
CA ARG A 321 -8.45 -11.31 -4.23
C ARG A 321 -8.31 -10.58 -5.57
N SER A 322 -9.36 -10.57 -6.39
CA SER A 322 -9.38 -9.88 -7.68
C SER A 322 -9.19 -8.36 -7.51
N PHE A 323 -9.96 -7.76 -6.61
CA PHE A 323 -9.82 -6.34 -6.26
C PHE A 323 -8.43 -6.03 -5.72
N VAL A 324 -7.92 -6.83 -4.78
CA VAL A 324 -6.59 -6.59 -4.17
C VAL A 324 -5.49 -6.62 -5.24
N LYS A 325 -5.56 -7.55 -6.19
CA LYS A 325 -4.61 -7.62 -7.31
C LYS A 325 -4.70 -6.36 -8.19
N SER A 326 -5.91 -5.92 -8.54
CA SER A 326 -6.13 -4.69 -9.29
C SER A 326 -5.62 -3.45 -8.52
N PHE A 327 -5.85 -3.40 -7.20
CA PHE A 327 -5.37 -2.34 -6.32
C PHE A 327 -3.83 -2.28 -6.27
N LEU A 328 -3.16 -3.42 -6.15
CA LEU A 328 -1.69 -3.49 -6.22
C LEU A 328 -1.14 -3.05 -7.59
N GLY A 329 -1.91 -3.25 -8.65
CA GLY A 329 -1.60 -2.76 -9.99
C GLY A 329 -1.57 -1.23 -10.09
N ILE A 330 -2.58 -0.56 -9.52
CA ILE A 330 -2.70 0.92 -9.60
C ILE A 330 -1.68 1.66 -8.74
N ILE A 331 -1.27 1.10 -7.58
CA ILE A 331 -0.23 1.73 -6.74
C ILE A 331 1.18 1.49 -7.29
N GLY A 332 1.34 0.57 -8.23
CA GLY A 332 2.60 0.28 -8.92
C GLY A 332 3.50 -0.72 -8.22
N GLN A 333 4.46 -1.26 -8.99
CA GLN A 333 5.32 -2.36 -8.55
C GLN A 333 6.28 -1.97 -7.41
N GLN A 334 6.75 -0.72 -7.37
CA GLN A 334 7.67 -0.28 -6.31
C GLN A 334 6.96 -0.23 -4.96
N GLU A 335 5.79 0.40 -4.91
CA GLU A 335 4.97 0.51 -3.69
C GLU A 335 4.40 -0.83 -3.25
N SER A 336 4.00 -1.71 -4.17
CA SER A 336 3.41 -3.01 -3.82
C SER A 336 4.37 -3.95 -3.08
N THR A 337 5.69 -3.81 -3.29
CA THR A 337 6.70 -4.69 -2.68
C THR A 337 6.71 -4.64 -1.15
N GLN A 338 6.35 -3.50 -0.54
CA GLN A 338 6.34 -3.36 0.92
C GLN A 338 5.13 -4.03 1.58
N TYR A 339 4.14 -4.41 0.78
CA TYR A 339 2.88 -4.98 1.23
C TYR A 339 2.83 -6.51 1.15
N ILE A 340 3.87 -7.12 0.59
CA ILE A 340 4.00 -8.58 0.43
C ILE A 340 4.96 -9.11 1.50
N GLY A 341 4.46 -10.05 2.30
CA GLY A 341 5.21 -10.73 3.35
C GLY A 341 6.22 -11.74 2.81
N LYS A 342 7.03 -12.32 3.72
CA LYS A 342 8.10 -13.28 3.37
C LYS A 342 7.58 -14.53 2.64
N GLU A 343 6.37 -14.98 2.96
CA GLU A 343 5.73 -16.18 2.40
C GLU A 343 4.82 -15.89 1.18
N GLY A 344 4.82 -14.65 0.67
CA GLY A 344 3.95 -14.24 -0.44
C GLY A 344 2.52 -13.83 -0.03
N GLY A 345 2.18 -13.92 1.27
CA GLY A 345 0.93 -13.40 1.81
C GLY A 345 0.91 -11.86 1.91
N TYR A 346 -0.27 -11.27 2.01
CA TYR A 346 -0.45 -9.82 2.16
C TYR A 346 -0.25 -9.35 3.61
N SER A 347 0.38 -8.19 3.78
CA SER A 347 0.60 -7.58 5.10
C SER A 347 -0.63 -6.87 5.64
N LYS A 348 -0.71 -6.70 6.96
CA LYS A 348 -1.74 -5.85 7.60
C LYS A 348 -1.75 -4.41 7.07
N ARG A 349 -0.57 -3.86 6.75
CA ARG A 349 -0.45 -2.52 6.16
C ARG A 349 -1.16 -2.40 4.81
N LEU A 350 -1.27 -3.50 4.05
CA LEU A 350 -2.06 -3.52 2.83
C LEU A 350 -3.55 -3.42 3.16
N ALA A 351 -4.02 -4.16 4.17
CA ALA A 351 -5.40 -4.08 4.63
C ALA A 351 -5.74 -2.65 5.03
N ASP A 352 -4.91 -2.02 5.86
CA ASP A 352 -5.12 -0.65 6.34
C ASP A 352 -5.17 0.34 5.17
N ARG A 353 -4.26 0.22 4.18
CA ARG A 353 -4.23 1.10 2.99
C ARG A 353 -5.44 0.91 2.08
N VAL A 354 -5.81 -0.35 1.78
CA VAL A 354 -7.01 -0.67 0.99
C VAL A 354 -8.25 -0.13 1.67
N GLN A 355 -8.34 -0.33 2.99
CA GLN A 355 -9.48 0.10 3.78
C GLN A 355 -9.61 1.62 3.82
N ALA A 356 -8.51 2.35 4.02
CA ALA A 356 -8.49 3.81 3.96
C ALA A 356 -8.87 4.33 2.57
N ALA A 357 -8.39 3.70 1.49
CA ALA A 357 -8.75 4.09 0.12
C ALA A 357 -10.23 3.85 -0.20
N VAL A 358 -10.79 2.72 0.24
CA VAL A 358 -12.24 2.43 0.11
C VAL A 358 -13.06 3.39 0.98
N PHE A 359 -12.59 3.71 2.18
CA PHE A 359 -13.22 4.70 3.06
C PHE A 359 -13.25 6.09 2.42
N ALA A 360 -12.12 6.53 1.85
CA ALA A 360 -12.04 7.78 1.10
C ALA A 360 -12.98 7.77 -0.11
N LYS A 361 -13.08 6.64 -0.84
CA LYS A 361 -14.03 6.47 -1.95
C LYS A 361 -15.50 6.53 -1.50
N ALA A 362 -15.80 5.99 -0.32
CA ALA A 362 -17.12 5.94 0.27
C ALA A 362 -17.60 7.30 0.74
N TYR A 363 -16.79 8.03 1.52
CA TYR A 363 -17.23 9.23 2.21
C TYR A 363 -16.78 10.53 1.53
N GLY A 364 -15.57 10.56 0.96
CA GLY A 364 -15.05 11.74 0.26
C GLY A 364 -14.81 12.96 1.17
N ASP A 365 -14.80 12.80 2.48
CA ASP A 365 -14.51 13.86 3.45
C ASP A 365 -13.10 13.71 4.03
N GLU A 366 -12.29 14.76 3.89
CA GLU A 366 -10.88 14.74 4.30
C GLU A 366 -10.69 14.69 5.81
N ARG A 367 -11.58 15.35 6.57
CA ARG A 367 -11.46 15.39 8.04
C ARG A 367 -11.82 14.04 8.63
N LEU A 368 -12.86 13.40 8.11
CA LEU A 368 -13.27 12.07 8.50
C LEU A 368 -12.24 11.02 8.10
N LEU A 369 -11.61 11.17 6.92
CA LEU A 369 -10.52 10.31 6.48
C LEU A 369 -9.28 10.47 7.38
N ALA A 370 -8.89 11.70 7.70
CA ALA A 370 -7.79 11.96 8.64
C ALA A 370 -8.08 11.39 10.03
N ALA A 371 -9.30 11.58 10.53
CA ALA A 371 -9.75 11.01 11.79
C ALA A 371 -9.74 9.47 11.79
N MET A 372 -9.95 8.82 10.63
CA MET A 372 -9.90 7.37 10.51
C MET A 372 -8.46 6.84 10.32
N ALA A 373 -7.65 7.53 9.52
CA ALA A 373 -6.36 7.04 9.06
C ALA A 373 -5.18 7.46 9.96
N GLU A 374 -5.33 8.52 10.75
CA GLU A 374 -4.23 9.15 11.49
C GLU A 374 -4.56 9.36 12.97
N GLU A 375 -5.79 9.77 13.29
CA GLU A 375 -6.18 10.15 14.65
C GLU A 375 -6.85 9.00 15.40
N ALA A 376 -6.32 8.64 16.57
CA ALA A 376 -7.04 7.75 17.48
C ALA A 376 -7.98 8.59 18.38
N ASP A 377 -9.03 9.21 17.82
CA ASP A 377 -10.05 9.91 18.63
C ASP A 377 -10.84 8.88 19.44
N PRO A 378 -10.65 8.78 20.78
CA PRO A 378 -11.33 7.77 21.59
C PRO A 378 -12.84 8.02 21.66
N GLY A 379 -13.28 9.27 21.52
CA GLY A 379 -14.67 9.71 21.67
C GLY A 379 -15.58 9.25 20.53
N ILE A 380 -15.04 9.12 19.32
CA ILE A 380 -15.77 8.64 18.13
C ILE A 380 -15.23 7.34 17.53
N LYS A 381 -14.30 6.65 18.22
CA LYS A 381 -13.70 5.39 17.75
C LYS A 381 -14.73 4.35 17.26
N ASN A 382 -15.82 4.16 18.01
CA ASN A 382 -16.87 3.20 17.64
C ASN A 382 -17.68 3.66 16.42
N VAL A 383 -17.87 4.98 16.27
CA VAL A 383 -18.50 5.59 15.09
C VAL A 383 -17.63 5.39 13.85
N LEU A 384 -16.32 5.67 13.93
CA LEU A 384 -15.37 5.42 12.85
C LEU A 384 -15.31 3.94 12.47
N THR A 385 -15.33 3.05 13.47
CA THR A 385 -15.39 1.60 13.24
C THR A 385 -16.66 1.19 12.50
N ALA A 386 -17.82 1.77 12.85
CA ALA A 386 -19.09 1.51 12.18
C ALA A 386 -19.09 2.00 10.73
N LEU A 387 -18.61 3.22 10.48
CA LEU A 387 -18.46 3.78 9.14
C LEU A 387 -17.52 2.93 8.28
N ASN A 388 -16.44 2.43 8.88
CA ASN A 388 -15.49 1.58 8.20
C ASN A 388 -16.10 0.23 7.77
N ARG A 389 -16.98 -0.35 8.59
CA ARG A 389 -17.76 -1.55 8.22
C ARG A 389 -18.70 -1.30 7.04
N ALA A 390 -19.33 -0.12 7.01
CA ALA A 390 -20.28 0.24 5.94
C ALA A 390 -19.62 0.81 4.68
N ALA A 391 -18.34 1.20 4.74
CA ALA A 391 -17.62 1.88 3.66
C ALA A 391 -17.71 1.13 2.32
N ALA A 392 -17.64 -0.20 2.38
CA ALA A 392 -17.79 -1.08 1.21
C ALA A 392 -19.07 -0.78 0.42
N SER A 393 -20.21 -0.80 1.10
CA SER A 393 -21.53 -0.64 0.50
C SER A 393 -21.73 0.77 -0.08
N PHE A 394 -21.23 1.80 0.61
CA PHE A 394 -21.29 3.18 0.12
C PHE A 394 -20.36 3.42 -1.08
N ALA A 395 -19.14 2.87 -1.05
CA ALA A 395 -18.22 2.96 -2.17
C ALA A 395 -18.78 2.25 -3.42
N GLN A 396 -19.38 1.07 -3.26
CA GLN A 396 -20.08 0.36 -4.34
C GLN A 396 -21.27 1.15 -4.87
N ALA A 397 -22.11 1.70 -3.99
CA ALA A 397 -23.25 2.51 -4.40
C ALA A 397 -22.77 3.72 -5.22
N LYS A 398 -21.74 4.45 -4.75
CA LYS A 398 -21.13 5.59 -5.49
C LYS A 398 -20.57 5.17 -6.84
N ALA A 399 -19.94 4.00 -6.93
CA ALA A 399 -19.43 3.45 -8.19
C ALA A 399 -20.54 3.16 -9.23
N LEU A 400 -21.76 2.85 -8.78
CA LEU A 400 -22.94 2.68 -9.65
C LEU A 400 -23.58 4.01 -10.07
N GLY A 401 -23.06 5.15 -9.60
CA GLY A 401 -23.51 6.48 -9.98
C GLY A 401 -24.77 6.93 -9.24
N ILE A 402 -24.78 6.83 -7.90
CA ILE A 402 -25.88 7.40 -7.09
C ILE A 402 -26.12 8.86 -7.49
N GLY A 403 -27.35 9.19 -7.84
CA GLY A 403 -27.73 10.58 -8.07
C GLY A 403 -27.61 11.41 -6.78
N LYS A 404 -27.31 12.71 -6.89
CA LYS A 404 -27.17 13.61 -5.72
C LYS A 404 -28.36 13.56 -4.75
N GLN A 405 -29.56 13.24 -5.24
CA GLN A 405 -30.80 13.15 -4.45
C GLN A 405 -30.87 11.90 -3.55
N LEU A 406 -30.05 10.88 -3.80
CA LEU A 406 -29.98 9.64 -3.02
C LEU A 406 -28.65 9.51 -2.26
N ASP A 407 -27.75 10.47 -2.40
CA ASP A 407 -26.46 10.46 -1.70
C ASP A 407 -26.66 10.87 -0.23
N VAL A 408 -26.67 9.87 0.65
CA VAL A 408 -26.78 10.04 2.11
C VAL A 408 -25.45 10.42 2.77
N THR A 409 -24.34 10.36 2.03
CA THR A 409 -23.00 10.59 2.56
C THR A 409 -22.85 11.97 3.23
N PRO A 410 -23.35 13.08 2.67
CA PRO A 410 -23.27 14.38 3.32
C PRO A 410 -23.95 14.40 4.69
N SER A 411 -25.12 13.73 4.82
CA SER A 411 -25.84 13.62 6.09
C SER A 411 -25.10 12.77 7.12
N ILE A 412 -24.38 11.73 6.68
CA ILE A 412 -23.52 10.92 7.55
C ILE A 412 -22.34 11.76 8.06
N VAL A 413 -21.66 12.49 7.18
CA VAL A 413 -20.53 13.36 7.57
C VAL A 413 -21.00 14.42 8.56
N GLU A 414 -22.13 15.07 8.29
CA GLU A 414 -22.74 16.06 9.19
C GLU A 414 -23.12 15.44 10.56
N ALA A 415 -23.67 14.23 10.58
CA ALA A 415 -24.00 13.52 11.81
C ALA A 415 -22.77 13.21 12.67
N VAL A 416 -21.67 12.78 12.05
CA VAL A 416 -20.41 12.51 12.75
C VAL A 416 -19.82 13.78 13.35
N GLU A 417 -19.86 14.88 12.61
CA GLU A 417 -19.43 16.19 13.10
C GLU A 417 -20.25 16.67 14.31
N LEU A 418 -21.56 16.44 14.30
CA LEU A 418 -22.41 16.71 15.46
C LEU A 418 -22.01 15.87 16.67
N ILE A 419 -21.78 14.56 16.48
CA ILE A 419 -21.35 13.66 17.57
C ILE A 419 -19.99 14.12 18.13
N ARG A 420 -19.04 14.47 17.25
CA ARG A 420 -17.74 14.97 17.67
C ARG A 420 -17.85 16.26 18.46
N LYS A 421 -18.67 17.21 18.00
CA LYS A 421 -18.95 18.47 18.70
C LYS A 421 -19.60 18.22 20.07
N ALA A 422 -20.58 17.33 20.15
CA ALA A 422 -21.23 16.91 21.39
C ALA A 422 -20.22 16.31 22.38
N LYS A 423 -19.33 15.42 21.90
CA LYS A 423 -18.27 14.83 22.73
C LYS A 423 -17.27 15.85 23.24
N ASN A 424 -16.80 16.74 22.38
CA ASN A 424 -15.82 17.76 22.76
C ASN A 424 -16.39 18.81 23.73
N SER A 425 -17.70 19.05 23.68
CA SER A 425 -18.39 19.98 24.59
C SER A 425 -18.94 19.31 25.86
N GLY A 426 -18.93 17.97 25.95
CA GLY A 426 -19.53 17.24 27.05
C GLY A 426 -21.06 17.31 27.09
N VAL A 427 -21.71 17.77 26.02
CA VAL A 427 -23.17 17.95 25.92
C VAL A 427 -23.78 16.78 25.15
N PRO A 428 -24.93 16.21 25.57
CA PRO A 428 -25.64 15.19 24.81
C PRO A 428 -26.03 15.68 23.40
N VAL A 429 -25.99 14.79 22.40
CA VAL A 429 -26.35 15.15 21.01
C VAL A 429 -27.77 15.71 20.93
N ALA A 430 -28.73 15.13 21.66
CA ALA A 430 -30.11 15.62 21.70
C ALA A 430 -30.22 17.08 22.20
N GLU A 431 -29.39 17.45 23.18
CA GLU A 431 -29.36 18.81 23.72
C GLU A 431 -28.65 19.78 22.76
N LEU A 432 -27.57 19.35 22.10
CA LEU A 432 -26.92 20.14 21.06
C LEU A 432 -27.88 20.44 19.89
N LEU A 433 -28.72 19.47 19.53
CA LEU A 433 -29.73 19.60 18.48
C LEU A 433 -30.87 20.55 18.87
N SER A 434 -31.29 20.56 20.15
CA SER A 434 -32.33 21.47 20.63
C SER A 434 -31.86 22.92 20.74
N GLN A 435 -30.55 23.13 20.94
CA GLN A 435 -29.92 24.45 21.00
C GLN A 435 -29.61 25.07 19.61
N GLN A 436 -29.86 24.38 18.50
CA GLN A 436 -29.58 24.92 17.17
C GLN A 436 -30.47 26.12 16.83
N THR A 437 -29.85 27.30 16.66
CA THR A 437 -30.51 28.50 16.11
C THR A 437 -30.99 28.30 14.67
N MET A 438 -32.06 28.99 14.30
CA MET A 438 -32.75 28.93 12.99
C MET A 438 -31.86 29.10 11.74
N PHE A 439 -30.61 29.58 11.89
CA PHE A 439 -29.65 29.91 10.84
C PHE A 439 -28.57 28.83 10.56
N HIS A 440 -28.44 27.79 11.40
CA HIS A 440 -27.59 26.63 11.15
C HIS A 440 -28.43 25.36 11.19
N ARG A 441 -29.27 25.15 10.16
CA ARG A 441 -30.17 24.00 10.12
C ARG A 441 -29.41 22.78 9.61
N THR A 442 -29.04 21.91 10.55
CA THR A 442 -28.62 20.55 10.19
C THR A 442 -29.76 19.83 9.47
N SER A 443 -29.43 19.06 8.44
CA SER A 443 -30.41 18.25 7.71
C SER A 443 -31.16 17.31 8.66
N ASP A 444 -32.46 17.10 8.43
CA ASP A 444 -33.26 16.22 9.30
C ASP A 444 -32.75 14.78 9.23
N GLU A 445 -32.21 14.37 8.08
CA GLU A 445 -31.52 13.11 7.88
C GLU A 445 -30.27 12.99 8.76
N ALA A 446 -29.45 14.03 8.84
CA ALA A 446 -28.27 14.03 9.70
C ALA A 446 -28.65 14.04 11.19
N LYS A 447 -29.74 14.71 11.58
CA LYS A 447 -30.26 14.64 12.97
C LYS A 447 -30.67 13.22 13.33
N LEU A 448 -31.42 12.55 12.46
CA LEU A 448 -31.84 11.16 12.67
C LEU A 448 -30.64 10.23 12.82
N LEU A 449 -29.66 10.34 11.93
CA LEU A 449 -28.42 9.56 11.98
C LEU A 449 -27.60 9.87 13.24
N ALA A 450 -27.44 11.15 13.58
CA ALA A 450 -26.68 11.57 14.75
C ALA A 450 -27.29 11.04 16.04
N THR A 451 -28.62 11.14 16.21
CA THR A 451 -29.34 10.59 17.36
C THR A 451 -29.19 9.09 17.44
N TYR A 452 -29.47 8.37 16.35
CA TYR A 452 -29.35 6.90 16.32
C TYR A 452 -27.94 6.42 16.68
N MET A 453 -26.91 7.07 16.11
CA MET A 453 -25.52 6.73 16.38
C MET A 453 -25.10 7.12 17.81
N ALA A 454 -25.60 8.24 18.34
CA ALA A 454 -25.39 8.66 19.72
C ALA A 454 -25.95 7.64 20.73
N ASP A 455 -27.14 7.11 20.46
CA ASP A 455 -27.80 6.11 21.31
C ASP A 455 -27.09 4.75 21.24
N ASN A 456 -26.44 4.46 20.12
CA ASN A 456 -25.73 3.21 19.87
C ASN A 456 -24.20 3.32 19.97
N MET A 457 -23.67 4.39 20.59
CA MET A 457 -22.21 4.64 20.64
C MET A 457 -21.39 3.52 21.27
N ARG A 458 -22.01 2.68 22.11
CA ARG A 458 -21.34 1.53 22.74
C ARG A 458 -21.18 0.33 21.79
N SER A 459 -21.97 0.25 20.71
CA SER A 459 -21.96 -0.85 19.74
C SER A 459 -21.62 -0.35 18.34
N ALA A 460 -20.32 -0.41 17.98
CA ALA A 460 -19.88 -0.22 16.61
C ALA A 460 -20.51 -1.25 15.64
N LYS A 461 -20.93 -2.40 16.15
CA LYS A 461 -21.62 -3.44 15.39
C LYS A 461 -23.01 -2.98 14.96
N ASN A 462 -23.85 -2.52 15.89
CA ASN A 462 -25.22 -2.11 15.60
C ASN A 462 -25.24 -0.91 14.63
N MET A 463 -24.40 0.11 14.91
CA MET A 463 -24.24 1.24 14.00
C MET A 463 -23.75 0.80 12.62
N GLY A 464 -22.77 -0.12 12.57
CA GLY A 464 -22.24 -0.63 11.30
C GLY A 464 -23.27 -1.41 10.49
N GLU A 465 -24.10 -2.23 11.13
CA GLU A 465 -25.19 -2.97 10.47
C GLU A 465 -26.25 -2.02 9.90
N ALA A 466 -26.64 -0.99 10.66
CA ALA A 466 -27.58 0.04 10.21
C ALA A 466 -27.06 0.79 8.98
N LEU A 467 -25.80 1.23 9.03
CA LEU A 467 -25.15 1.96 7.93
C LEU A 467 -24.95 1.06 6.70
N SER A 468 -24.53 -0.19 6.88
CA SER A 468 -24.42 -1.17 5.81
C SER A 468 -25.77 -1.47 5.16
N TYR A 469 -26.85 -1.54 5.93
CA TYR A 469 -28.20 -1.71 5.39
C TYR A 469 -28.60 -0.53 4.49
N ILE A 470 -28.29 0.71 4.89
CA ILE A 470 -28.52 1.90 4.07
C ILE A 470 -27.72 1.79 2.76
N GLY A 471 -26.41 1.54 2.83
CA GLY A 471 -25.57 1.43 1.64
C GLY A 471 -26.00 0.30 0.69
N ASN A 472 -26.33 -0.88 1.23
CA ASN A 472 -26.82 -2.02 0.43
C ASN A 472 -28.17 -1.73 -0.22
N THR A 473 -29.06 -1.00 0.46
CA THR A 473 -30.33 -0.55 -0.12
C THR A 473 -30.06 0.38 -1.29
N LEU A 474 -29.15 1.34 -1.16
CA LEU A 474 -28.74 2.23 -2.26
C LEU A 474 -28.17 1.44 -3.45
N VAL A 475 -27.30 0.45 -3.22
CA VAL A 475 -26.81 -0.44 -4.28
C VAL A 475 -27.98 -1.14 -4.99
N SER A 476 -28.94 -1.67 -4.25
CA SER A 476 -30.09 -2.38 -4.82
C SER A 476 -30.99 -1.47 -5.66
N GLU A 477 -31.23 -0.24 -5.19
CA GLU A 477 -32.02 0.75 -5.92
C GLU A 477 -31.30 1.19 -7.21
N MET A 478 -29.99 1.39 -7.17
CA MET A 478 -29.21 1.73 -8.38
C MET A 478 -29.20 0.60 -9.41
N ARG A 479 -29.07 -0.66 -8.98
CA ARG A 479 -29.15 -1.81 -9.90
C ARG A 479 -30.53 -1.95 -10.53
N ARG A 480 -31.60 -1.73 -9.76
CA ARG A 480 -32.98 -1.73 -10.27
C ARG A 480 -33.23 -0.62 -11.28
N ALA A 481 -32.73 0.59 -11.00
CA ALA A 481 -32.83 1.73 -11.90
C ALA A 481 -32.14 1.45 -13.25
N GLN A 482 -30.98 0.78 -13.24
CA GLN A 482 -30.29 0.34 -14.46
C GLN A 482 -31.08 -0.72 -15.24
N ASN A 483 -31.79 -1.62 -14.56
CA ASN A 483 -32.54 -2.72 -15.15
C ASN A 483 -33.96 -2.35 -15.64
N LYS A 484 -34.36 -1.07 -15.59
CA LYS A 484 -35.68 -0.56 -16.01
C LYS A 484 -36.89 -1.23 -15.34
N GLU A 485 -36.74 -1.78 -14.14
CA GLU A 485 -37.83 -2.39 -13.35
C GLU A 485 -38.81 -1.34 -12.73
N LEU A 486 -38.89 -0.14 -13.30
CA LEU A 486 -39.46 1.07 -12.69
C LEU A 486 -40.98 1.25 -12.83
N PHE A 487 -41.73 0.25 -13.28
CA PHE A 487 -43.09 0.49 -13.74
C PHE A 487 -44.19 0.59 -12.67
N ASN A 488 -43.92 0.53 -11.35
CA ASN A 488 -45.03 0.68 -10.38
C ASN A 488 -44.67 1.01 -8.90
N ARG A 489 -43.58 1.74 -8.60
CA ARG A 489 -43.26 2.14 -7.22
C ARG A 489 -42.90 3.61 -7.08
N GLN A 490 -43.27 4.20 -5.94
CA GLN A 490 -42.78 5.51 -5.54
C GLN A 490 -41.25 5.46 -5.39
N PRO A 491 -40.52 6.50 -5.85
CA PRO A 491 -39.07 6.55 -5.72
C PRO A 491 -38.68 6.54 -4.24
N ALA A 492 -37.67 5.73 -3.88
CA ALA A 492 -37.14 5.72 -2.53
C ALA A 492 -36.58 7.11 -2.18
N THR A 493 -36.81 7.56 -0.94
CA THR A 493 -36.23 8.81 -0.40
C THR A 493 -35.10 8.48 0.57
N ILE A 494 -34.10 9.36 0.71
CA ILE A 494 -33.00 9.18 1.67
C ILE A 494 -33.57 8.96 3.08
N ARG A 495 -34.51 9.81 3.49
CA ARG A 495 -35.19 9.71 4.78
C ARG A 495 -35.88 8.37 4.98
N GLY A 496 -36.63 7.89 3.98
CA GLY A 496 -37.31 6.59 4.06
C GLY A 496 -36.33 5.41 4.20
N ILE A 497 -35.17 5.47 3.54
CA ILE A 497 -34.13 4.45 3.67
C ILE A 497 -33.50 4.46 5.08
N ILE A 498 -33.24 5.66 5.63
CA ILE A 498 -32.71 5.80 7.00
C ILE A 498 -33.72 5.28 8.02
N GLU A 499 -34.97 5.72 7.96
CA GLU A 499 -36.04 5.29 8.88
C GLU A 499 -36.29 3.78 8.80
N ALA A 500 -36.28 3.20 7.60
CA ALA A 500 -36.40 1.76 7.41
C ALA A 500 -35.21 0.99 8.03
N SER A 501 -33.99 1.54 7.93
CA SER A 501 -32.81 0.96 8.59
C SER A 501 -32.95 0.96 10.11
N ILE A 502 -33.28 2.11 10.69
CA ILE A 502 -33.43 2.29 12.14
C ILE A 502 -34.51 1.33 12.67
N LYS A 503 -35.70 1.33 12.07
CA LYS A 503 -36.81 0.44 12.46
C LYS A 503 -36.43 -1.04 12.39
N ARG A 504 -35.64 -1.44 11.38
CA ARG A 504 -35.15 -2.82 11.26
C ARG A 504 -34.19 -3.17 12.40
N MET A 505 -33.30 -2.24 12.76
CA MET A 505 -32.34 -2.45 13.83
C MET A 505 -33.00 -2.51 15.21
N GLU A 506 -33.99 -1.64 15.47
CA GLU A 506 -34.81 -1.68 16.70
C GLU A 506 -35.56 -3.01 16.83
N ALA A 507 -36.11 -3.54 15.73
CA ALA A 507 -36.77 -4.85 15.74
C ALA A 507 -35.80 -6.03 15.95
N THR A 508 -34.52 -5.88 15.57
CA THR A 508 -33.52 -6.96 15.64
C THR A 508 -32.78 -6.97 16.99
N HIS A 509 -32.50 -5.79 17.54
CA HIS A 509 -31.63 -5.61 18.71
C HIS A 509 -32.34 -5.03 19.94
N GLY A 510 -33.64 -4.69 19.84
CA GLY A 510 -34.41 -4.00 20.87
C GLY A 510 -34.21 -2.49 20.87
N GLU A 511 -35.14 -1.74 21.49
CA GLU A 511 -34.97 -0.29 21.71
C GLU A 511 -33.71 -0.01 22.55
N PRO A 512 -32.97 1.07 22.26
CA PRO A 512 -31.81 1.44 23.06
C PRO A 512 -32.23 1.69 24.52
N ALA A 513 -31.36 1.31 25.46
CA ALA A 513 -31.63 1.32 26.91
C ALA A 513 -32.01 2.71 27.52
N GLY A 514 -32.03 3.78 26.72
CA GLY A 514 -32.44 5.13 27.12
C GLY A 514 -33.91 5.48 26.87
N GLN A 515 -34.69 4.67 26.12
CA GLN A 515 -36.09 4.98 25.80
C GLN A 515 -37.13 4.27 26.70
N GLN A 516 -36.70 3.36 27.58
CA GLN A 516 -37.62 2.66 28.51
C GLN A 516 -38.24 3.55 29.61
N GLN A 517 -37.93 4.85 29.67
CA GLN A 517 -38.40 5.72 30.76
C GLN A 517 -39.55 6.69 30.43
N THR A 518 -40.13 6.69 29.23
CA THR A 518 -41.17 7.68 28.87
C THR A 518 -42.56 7.13 28.51
N ILE A 519 -42.88 5.86 28.75
CA ILE A 519 -44.23 5.31 28.50
C ILE A 519 -44.87 4.70 29.77
N GLY A 520 -44.55 5.25 30.94
CA GLY A 520 -45.00 4.70 32.23
C GLY A 520 -45.37 5.73 33.27
N ALA A 521 -46.00 6.84 32.91
CA ALA A 521 -46.54 7.78 33.89
C ALA A 521 -47.64 8.66 33.30
N GLU A 522 -48.78 8.09 32.91
CA GLU A 522 -50.04 8.84 32.78
C GLU A 522 -51.22 7.85 32.72
N THR A 523 -51.64 7.37 33.90
CA THR A 523 -53.00 6.87 34.18
C THR A 523 -53.12 6.56 35.67
N ASN A 524 -53.35 7.62 36.46
CA ASN A 524 -54.17 7.57 37.68
C ASN A 524 -54.34 9.00 38.21
N GLN A 525 -55.43 9.64 37.79
CA GLN A 525 -56.32 10.42 38.66
C GLN A 525 -57.62 10.72 37.92
#